data_AF-A0A841K3L7-F1
#
_entry.id   AF-A0A841K3L7-F1
#
_cell.length_a   1.000
_cell.length_b   1.000
_cell.length_c   1.000
_cell.angle_alpha   90.00
_cell.angle_beta   90.00
_cell.angle_gamma   90.00
#
_symmetry.space_group_name_H-M   'P 1'
#
loop_
_entity.id
_entity.type
_entity.pdbx_description
1 polymer ?
#
loop_
_entity_poly.entity_id
_entity_poly.type
_entity_poly.pdbx_seq_one_letter_code
_entity_poly.pdbx_strand_id
1 'polypeptide(L)'
;MGFLTLEGVSKVYGGVPVVRDVNLAVAKGEFVSLLGPSGCGKTTTLQMIAGLVEPSGGRIRLDGRDITQEKPNRRGLGIVFQSYALFPHMTVAENVSFGLEMRNVPRAERDKRVAEMLGLVHLADMADRYPRQLSGGQRQRVAIARALVITPPVLLLDEPLSNLDAKLREEMQFELRRIQRRVGTTTIMVTHDQAEALSISDRVVVMEGGRMTQIDAPYRLYEQPATPFISTFVGKMNRIAGVWRDGTVTVGNAILESAPADIAPGTAVTALIRPEKLRLCRPGEGRLAGQVASRFFLGGHWLLTVATEAGEIMVSVPNTGEEPAREGEPVGIDWTPATLRVETASEVAA
;
A
#
# COMPACT_ATOMS: atom_id res chain seq x y z
N MET A 1 -16.71 -4.33 17.57
CA MET A 1 -17.25 -3.15 16.85
C MET A 1 -16.08 -2.32 16.35
N GLY A 2 -16.15 -1.76 15.14
CA GLY A 2 -15.10 -0.89 14.61
C GLY A 2 -15.09 0.46 15.35
N PHE A 3 -13.91 1.03 15.55
CA PHE A 3 -13.71 2.36 16.12
C PHE A 3 -14.03 3.46 15.09
N LEU A 4 -13.63 3.28 13.84
CA LEU A 4 -14.09 4.08 12.70
C LEU A 4 -14.80 3.14 11.72
N THR A 5 -16.05 3.43 11.38
CA THR A 5 -16.82 2.63 10.42
C THR A 5 -17.33 3.47 9.25
N LEU A 6 -17.21 2.90 8.06
CA LEU A 6 -17.83 3.35 6.82
C LEU A 6 -18.90 2.32 6.47
N GLU A 7 -20.14 2.76 6.37
CA GLU A 7 -21.31 1.92 6.10
C GLU A 7 -21.97 2.39 4.80
N GLY A 8 -21.72 1.66 3.71
CA GLY A 8 -22.21 1.96 2.36
C GLY A 8 -21.85 3.34 1.82
N VAL A 9 -20.69 3.86 2.21
CA VAL A 9 -20.25 5.22 1.85
C VAL A 9 -20.07 5.32 0.34
N SER A 10 -20.72 6.30 -0.28
CA SER A 10 -20.71 6.48 -1.73
C SER A 10 -20.51 7.93 -2.11
N LYS A 11 -19.91 8.18 -3.28
CA LYS A 11 -19.74 9.52 -3.83
C LYS A 11 -20.00 9.55 -5.33
N VAL A 12 -20.86 10.47 -5.74
CA VAL A 12 -21.19 10.77 -7.13
C VAL A 12 -20.88 12.24 -7.40
N TYR A 13 -20.17 12.52 -8.49
CA TYR A 13 -19.92 13.88 -9.00
C TYR A 13 -20.55 14.03 -10.38
N GLY A 14 -21.49 14.96 -10.54
CA GLY A 14 -22.11 15.21 -11.85
C GLY A 14 -22.72 13.96 -12.52
N GLY A 15 -23.26 13.03 -11.71
CA GLY A 15 -23.78 11.74 -12.19
C GLY A 15 -22.74 10.62 -12.33
N VAL A 16 -21.44 10.90 -12.20
CA VAL A 16 -20.36 9.89 -12.27
C VAL A 16 -20.05 9.34 -10.87
N PRO A 17 -20.28 8.05 -10.60
CA PRO A 17 -19.94 7.44 -9.31
C PRO A 17 -18.43 7.18 -9.20
N VAL A 18 -17.78 7.87 -8.26
CA VAL A 18 -16.34 7.79 -7.97
C VAL A 18 -16.04 6.86 -6.80
N VAL A 19 -16.95 6.78 -5.81
CA VAL A 19 -16.88 5.82 -4.69
C VAL A 19 -18.22 5.10 -4.59
N ARG A 20 -18.21 3.77 -4.48
CA ARG A 20 -19.38 2.91 -4.64
C ARG A 20 -19.48 1.93 -3.47
N ASP A 21 -20.42 2.21 -2.57
CA ASP A 21 -20.81 1.30 -1.48
C ASP A 21 -19.62 0.78 -0.66
N VAL A 22 -18.80 1.72 -0.20
CA VAL A 22 -17.61 1.41 0.58
C VAL A 22 -17.98 1.05 2.01
N ASN A 23 -17.55 -0.16 2.41
CA ASN A 23 -17.77 -0.72 3.74
C ASN A 23 -16.42 -1.06 4.38
N LEU A 24 -16.11 -0.41 5.51
CA LEU A 24 -14.84 -0.61 6.22
C LEU A 24 -15.05 -0.40 7.71
N ALA A 25 -14.51 -1.30 8.53
CA ALA A 25 -14.46 -1.15 9.98
C ALA A 25 -13.00 -1.19 10.44
N VAL A 26 -12.51 -0.09 11.00
CA VAL A 26 -11.13 0.09 11.49
C VAL A 26 -11.12 0.00 13.00
N ALA A 27 -10.23 -0.80 13.57
CA ALA A 27 -10.06 -0.94 15.01
C ALA A 27 -9.27 0.24 15.61
N LYS A 28 -9.44 0.49 16.90
CA LYS A 28 -8.72 1.57 17.59
C LYS A 28 -7.21 1.30 17.58
N GLY A 29 -6.42 2.28 17.17
CA GLY A 29 -4.96 2.19 17.09
C GLY A 29 -4.44 1.41 15.86
N GLU A 30 -5.33 0.95 14.99
CA GLU A 30 -4.98 0.24 13.76
C GLU A 30 -4.43 1.19 12.70
N PHE A 31 -3.48 0.72 11.90
CA PHE A 31 -3.02 1.40 10.70
C PHE A 31 -3.56 0.70 9.45
N VAL A 32 -4.41 1.40 8.68
CA VAL A 32 -5.00 0.89 7.45
C VAL A 32 -4.53 1.72 6.27
N SER A 33 -4.06 1.07 5.21
CA SER A 33 -3.72 1.75 3.95
C SER A 33 -4.75 1.49 2.87
N LEU A 34 -5.24 2.55 2.22
CA LEU A 34 -5.99 2.50 0.98
C LEU A 34 -4.99 2.50 -0.17
N LEU A 35 -4.99 1.42 -0.95
CA LEU A 35 -4.10 1.16 -2.07
C LEU A 35 -4.93 0.95 -3.35
N GLY A 36 -4.45 1.39 -4.50
CA GLY A 36 -5.18 1.22 -5.76
C GLY A 36 -4.70 2.19 -6.84
N PRO A 37 -5.16 2.05 -8.10
CA PRO A 37 -4.74 2.90 -9.21
C PRO A 37 -5.14 4.37 -9.01
N SER A 38 -4.57 5.26 -9.81
CA SER A 38 -5.03 6.65 -9.88
C SER A 38 -6.52 6.71 -10.25
N GLY A 39 -7.28 7.55 -9.56
CA GLY A 39 -8.71 7.73 -9.83
C GLY A 39 -9.65 6.68 -9.22
N CYS A 40 -9.16 5.66 -8.48
CA CYS A 40 -10.05 4.65 -7.88
C CYS A 40 -10.82 5.10 -6.61
N GLY A 41 -10.73 6.38 -6.23
CA GLY A 41 -11.52 6.96 -5.14
C GLY A 41 -10.88 6.97 -3.75
N LYS A 42 -9.58 6.65 -3.61
CA LYS A 42 -8.85 6.64 -2.32
C LYS A 42 -8.89 8.01 -1.60
N THR A 43 -8.40 9.05 -2.26
CA THR A 43 -8.36 10.42 -1.72
C THR A 43 -9.77 10.94 -1.47
N THR A 44 -10.74 10.66 -2.35
CA THR A 44 -12.15 11.01 -2.13
C THR A 44 -12.71 10.33 -0.88
N THR A 45 -12.38 9.05 -0.65
CA THR A 45 -12.78 8.32 0.56
C THR A 45 -12.16 8.95 1.81
N LEU A 46 -10.86 9.24 1.79
CA LEU A 46 -10.18 9.92 2.91
C LEU A 46 -10.79 11.32 3.17
N GLN A 47 -11.08 12.09 2.13
CA GLN A 47 -11.71 13.41 2.24
C GLN A 47 -13.14 13.35 2.78
N MET A 48 -13.89 12.29 2.48
CA MET A 48 -15.20 12.05 3.08
C MET A 48 -15.11 11.75 4.57
N ILE A 49 -14.11 10.96 5.00
CA ILE A 49 -13.83 10.73 6.43
C ILE A 49 -13.42 12.03 7.12
N ALA A 50 -12.61 12.86 6.47
CA ALA A 50 -12.22 14.18 6.94
C ALA A 50 -13.37 15.21 6.99
N GLY A 51 -14.47 14.96 6.26
CA GLY A 51 -15.58 15.90 6.09
C GLY A 51 -15.31 17.03 5.10
N LEU A 52 -14.24 16.94 4.33
CA LEU A 52 -13.89 17.91 3.27
C LEU A 52 -14.75 17.71 2.02
N VAL A 53 -15.25 16.50 1.83
CA VAL A 53 -16.21 16.12 0.80
C VAL A 53 -17.42 15.49 1.48
N GLU A 54 -18.61 15.95 1.15
CA GLU A 54 -19.84 15.33 1.64
C GLU A 54 -20.13 14.02 0.88
N PRO A 55 -20.39 12.88 1.56
CA PRO A 55 -20.84 11.66 0.90
C PRO A 55 -22.17 11.88 0.17
N SER A 56 -22.34 11.21 -0.98
CA SER A 56 -23.65 11.15 -1.66
C SER A 56 -24.60 10.15 -0.99
N GLY A 57 -24.07 9.23 -0.19
CA GLY A 57 -24.83 8.23 0.55
C GLY A 57 -23.95 7.47 1.54
N GLY A 58 -24.59 6.67 2.38
CA GLY A 58 -23.95 5.91 3.45
C GLY A 58 -23.73 6.72 4.73
N ARG A 59 -23.01 6.12 5.69
CA ARG A 59 -22.71 6.72 6.99
C ARG A 59 -21.25 6.53 7.37
N ILE A 60 -20.72 7.51 8.09
CA ILE A 60 -19.39 7.46 8.70
C ILE A 60 -19.57 7.62 10.20
N ARG A 61 -19.14 6.63 10.98
CA ARG A 61 -19.21 6.67 12.44
C ARG A 61 -17.83 6.59 13.06
N LEU A 62 -17.63 7.36 14.12
CA LEU A 62 -16.44 7.35 14.95
C LEU A 62 -16.84 7.11 16.40
N ASP A 63 -16.33 6.03 16.97
CA ASP A 63 -16.64 5.58 18.34
C ASP A 63 -18.15 5.51 18.60
N GLY A 64 -18.88 4.95 17.64
CA GLY A 64 -20.35 4.85 17.66
C GLY A 64 -21.10 6.15 17.31
N ARG A 65 -20.43 7.31 17.29
CA ARG A 65 -21.04 8.60 16.92
C ARG A 65 -21.09 8.76 15.40
N ASP A 66 -22.25 9.09 14.85
CA ASP A 66 -22.38 9.45 13.43
C ASP A 66 -21.79 10.83 13.16
N ILE A 67 -20.72 10.87 12.35
CA ILE A 67 -20.00 12.10 11.99
C ILE A 67 -20.25 12.52 10.53
N THR A 68 -21.16 11.85 9.82
CA THR A 68 -21.35 11.99 8.36
C THR A 68 -21.56 13.44 7.94
N GLN A 69 -22.40 14.17 8.68
CA GLN A 69 -22.80 15.55 8.42
C GLN A 69 -22.02 16.58 9.26
N GLU A 70 -21.04 16.13 10.05
CA GLU A 70 -20.24 17.04 10.85
C GLU A 70 -19.20 17.77 9.99
N LYS A 71 -19.03 19.07 10.25
CA LYS A 71 -17.98 19.89 9.62
C LYS A 71 -16.59 19.38 10.01
N PRO A 72 -15.57 19.50 9.14
CA PRO A 72 -14.21 18.99 9.38
C PRO A 72 -13.62 19.36 10.75
N ASN A 73 -13.76 20.62 11.16
CA ASN A 73 -13.20 21.13 12.41
C ASN A 73 -13.87 20.57 13.67
N ARG A 74 -15.06 19.96 13.56
CA ARG A 74 -15.79 19.33 14.69
C ARG A 74 -15.58 17.83 14.80
N ARG A 75 -15.03 17.19 13.76
CA ARG A 75 -14.73 15.75 13.77
C ARG A 75 -13.55 15.39 14.66
N GLY A 76 -12.70 16.37 15.00
CA GLY A 76 -11.56 16.19 15.91
C GLY A 76 -10.39 15.41 15.32
N LEU A 77 -10.39 15.15 14.01
CA LEU A 77 -9.38 14.34 13.30
C LEU A 77 -8.09 15.13 13.03
N GLY A 78 -6.96 14.42 12.92
CA GLY A 78 -5.70 14.95 12.41
C GLY A 78 -5.56 14.63 10.93
N ILE A 79 -5.08 15.57 10.13
CA ILE A 79 -4.92 15.39 8.67
C ILE A 79 -3.54 15.87 8.24
N VAL A 80 -2.86 15.04 7.45
CA VAL A 80 -1.63 15.39 6.73
C VAL A 80 -1.91 15.29 5.24
N PHE A 81 -1.81 16.43 4.54
CA PHE A 81 -1.98 16.51 3.10
C PHE A 81 -0.67 16.21 2.36
N GLN A 82 -0.78 15.84 1.09
CA GLN A 82 0.34 15.55 0.19
C GLN A 82 1.36 16.69 0.13
N SER A 83 0.92 17.95 0.04
CA SER A 83 1.80 19.13 0.00
C SER A 83 2.35 19.55 1.36
N TYR A 84 2.08 18.78 2.42
CA TYR A 84 2.30 19.07 3.85
C TYR A 84 1.51 20.28 4.38
N ALA A 85 1.17 21.24 3.52
CA ALA A 85 0.40 22.44 3.84
C ALA A 85 0.91 23.16 5.11
N LEU A 86 2.23 23.28 5.26
CA LEU A 86 2.85 24.02 6.36
C LEU A 86 2.62 25.53 6.16
N PHE A 87 2.40 26.26 7.24
CA PHE A 87 2.28 27.72 7.21
C PHE A 87 3.68 28.32 7.01
N PRO A 88 3.97 28.96 5.87
CA PRO A 88 5.34 29.34 5.51
C PRO A 88 5.88 30.51 6.35
N HIS A 89 4.97 31.28 6.96
CA HIS A 89 5.24 32.43 7.81
C HIS A 89 5.31 32.09 9.30
N MET A 90 5.13 30.82 9.66
CA MET A 90 5.24 30.32 11.03
C MET A 90 6.49 29.46 11.17
N THR A 91 7.13 29.48 12.34
CA THR A 91 8.22 28.57 12.72
C THR A 91 7.73 27.13 12.84
N VAL A 92 8.63 26.18 13.04
CA VAL A 92 8.30 24.78 13.31
C VAL A 92 7.45 24.66 14.57
N ALA A 93 7.84 25.31 15.66
CA ALA A 93 7.10 25.30 16.91
C ALA A 93 5.69 25.90 16.74
N GLU A 94 5.56 27.01 16.01
CA GLU A 94 4.27 27.66 15.73
C GLU A 94 3.38 26.80 14.82
N ASN A 95 3.96 26.15 13.81
CA ASN A 95 3.22 25.20 12.97
C ASN A 95 2.63 24.08 13.82
N VAL A 96 3.42 23.51 14.75
CA VAL A 96 2.95 22.45 15.63
C VAL A 96 1.96 22.99 16.67
N SER A 97 2.14 24.19 17.21
CA SER A 97 1.25 24.76 18.23
C SER A 97 -0.13 25.15 17.69
N PHE A 98 -0.26 25.46 16.40
CA PHE A 98 -1.46 26.02 15.77
C PHE A 98 -2.77 25.30 16.15
N GLY A 99 -2.81 23.97 16.07
CA GLY A 99 -4.02 23.21 16.36
C GLY A 99 -4.46 23.29 17.83
N LEU A 100 -3.52 23.48 18.75
CA LEU A 100 -3.78 23.67 20.18
C LEU A 100 -4.29 25.10 20.46
N GLU A 101 -3.76 26.10 19.75
CA GLU A 101 -4.19 27.50 19.85
C GLU A 101 -5.64 27.67 19.41
N MET A 102 -6.02 27.06 18.28
CA MET A 102 -7.40 27.07 17.80
C MET A 102 -8.39 26.38 18.75
N ARG A 103 -7.88 25.51 19.64
CA ARG A 103 -8.65 24.84 20.69
C ARG A 103 -8.57 25.56 22.04
N ASN A 104 -7.96 26.75 22.10
CA ASN A 104 -7.76 27.55 23.30
C ASN A 104 -7.05 26.78 24.44
N VAL A 105 -6.11 25.89 24.10
CA VAL A 105 -5.31 25.18 25.10
C VAL A 105 -4.39 26.18 25.82
N PRO A 106 -4.31 26.16 27.16
CA PRO A 106 -3.47 27.09 27.92
C PRO A 106 -2.01 27.06 27.47
N ARG A 107 -1.36 28.22 27.43
CA ARG A 107 0.02 28.38 26.91
C ARG A 107 1.02 27.41 27.54
N ALA A 108 1.01 27.24 28.86
CA ALA A 108 1.94 26.34 29.55
C ALA A 108 1.77 24.87 29.11
N GLU A 109 0.53 24.42 28.92
CA GLU A 109 0.24 23.07 28.44
C GLU A 109 0.62 22.91 26.96
N ARG A 110 0.31 23.94 26.15
CA ARG A 110 0.66 23.97 24.73
C ARG A 110 2.17 23.85 24.53
N ASP A 111 2.95 24.67 25.22
CA ASP A 111 4.41 24.71 25.07
C ASP A 111 5.03 23.35 25.49
N LYS A 112 4.50 22.71 26.54
CA LYS A 112 4.88 21.34 26.93
C LYS A 112 4.58 20.31 25.84
N ARG A 113 3.34 20.26 25.33
CA ARG A 113 2.93 19.30 24.29
C ARG A 113 3.73 19.50 22.99
N VAL A 114 4.01 20.74 22.61
CA VAL A 114 4.85 21.06 21.45
C VAL A 114 6.26 20.52 21.65
N ALA A 115 6.88 20.78 22.80
CA ALA A 115 8.23 20.28 23.10
C ALA A 115 8.30 18.74 23.08
N GLU A 116 7.33 18.06 23.71
CA GLU A 116 7.23 16.60 23.68
C GLU A 116 7.09 16.06 22.25
N MET A 117 6.23 16.68 21.44
CA MET A 117 6.00 16.25 20.06
C MET A 117 7.20 16.51 19.16
N LEU A 118 7.87 17.65 19.30
CA LEU A 118 9.11 17.94 18.57
C LEU A 118 10.25 16.99 18.99
N GLY A 119 10.31 16.62 20.26
CA GLY A 119 11.21 15.57 20.73
C GLY A 119 10.92 14.21 20.09
N LEU A 120 9.64 13.84 20.00
CA LEU A 120 9.20 12.57 19.39
C LEU A 120 9.59 12.48 17.90
N VAL A 121 9.50 13.58 17.15
CA VAL A 121 9.84 13.60 15.72
C VAL A 121 11.29 14.04 15.45
N HIS A 122 12.13 14.13 16.49
CA HIS A 122 13.54 14.53 16.40
C HIS A 122 13.75 15.91 15.72
N LEU A 123 12.94 16.90 16.10
CA LEU A 123 13.01 18.28 15.59
C LEU A 123 13.17 19.34 16.71
N ALA A 124 13.53 18.94 17.93
CA ALA A 124 13.69 19.86 19.06
C ALA A 124 14.63 21.04 18.74
N ASP A 125 15.80 20.78 18.14
CA ASP A 125 16.79 21.81 17.79
C ASP A 125 16.41 22.67 16.56
N MET A 126 15.23 22.43 15.98
CA MET A 126 14.74 23.13 14.80
C MET A 126 13.45 23.92 15.08
N ALA A 127 13.04 24.03 16.34
CA ALA A 127 11.80 24.68 16.78
C ALA A 127 11.62 26.10 16.18
N ASP A 128 12.68 26.89 16.13
CA ASP A 128 12.64 28.29 15.67
C ASP A 128 12.87 28.46 14.15
N ARG A 129 13.07 27.36 13.42
CA ARG A 129 13.25 27.41 11.96
C ARG A 129 11.91 27.57 11.26
N TYR A 130 11.94 28.19 10.08
CA TYR A 130 10.80 28.27 9.16
C TYR A 130 10.80 27.08 8.18
N PRO A 131 9.64 26.67 7.62
CA PRO A 131 9.55 25.53 6.69
C PRO A 131 10.51 25.57 5.50
N ARG A 132 10.84 26.77 5.00
CA ARG A 132 11.80 26.97 3.90
C ARG A 132 13.25 26.60 4.24
N GLN A 133 13.56 26.49 5.53
CA GLN A 133 14.90 26.14 6.03
C GLN A 133 15.04 24.64 6.34
N LEU A 134 14.04 23.83 5.98
CA LEU A 134 13.96 22.41 6.27
C LEU A 134 14.06 21.58 4.99
N SER A 135 14.62 20.37 5.10
CA SER A 135 14.55 19.34 4.06
C SER A 135 13.12 18.79 3.89
N GLY A 136 12.88 18.00 2.83
CA GLY A 136 11.58 17.37 2.57
C GLY A 136 11.08 16.51 3.73
N GLY A 137 11.93 15.62 4.25
CA GLY A 137 11.59 14.74 5.37
C GLY A 137 11.38 15.51 6.68
N GLN A 138 12.15 16.57 6.92
CA GLN A 138 11.92 17.45 8.07
C GLN A 138 10.55 18.15 7.97
N ARG A 139 10.18 18.71 6.81
CA ARG A 139 8.85 19.31 6.60
C ARG A 139 7.73 18.29 6.83
N GLN A 140 7.91 17.06 6.38
CA GLN A 140 6.95 15.98 6.61
C GLN A 140 6.79 15.69 8.11
N ARG A 141 7.90 15.59 8.86
CA ARG A 141 7.88 15.40 10.32
C ARG A 141 7.17 16.54 11.05
N VAL A 142 7.35 17.79 10.61
CA VAL A 142 6.57 18.93 11.14
C VAL A 142 5.08 18.75 10.88
N ALA A 143 4.69 18.32 9.68
CA ALA A 143 3.28 18.12 9.34
C ALA A 143 2.63 16.99 10.17
N ILE A 144 3.36 15.89 10.36
CA ILE A 144 2.95 14.77 11.24
C ILE A 144 2.83 15.26 12.69
N ALA A 145 3.83 15.96 13.20
CA ALA A 145 3.81 16.53 14.56
C ALA A 145 2.61 17.44 14.78
N ARG A 146 2.36 18.37 13.84
CA ARG A 146 1.21 19.28 13.88
C ARG A 146 -0.13 18.54 13.92
N ALA A 147 -0.27 17.45 13.16
CA ALA A 147 -1.50 16.66 13.16
C ALA A 147 -1.67 15.86 14.46
N LEU A 148 -0.58 15.38 15.07
CA LEU A 148 -0.60 14.51 16.25
C LEU A 148 -0.67 15.25 17.58
N VAL A 149 -0.19 16.49 17.67
CA VAL A 149 -0.07 17.25 18.93
C VAL A 149 -1.42 17.49 19.62
N ILE A 150 -2.52 17.52 18.86
CA ILE A 150 -3.89 17.63 19.36
C ILE A 150 -4.47 16.28 19.84
N THR A 151 -3.66 15.21 19.79
CA THR A 151 -4.00 13.83 20.17
C THR A 151 -5.29 13.34 19.49
N PRO A 152 -5.34 13.34 18.14
CA PRO A 152 -6.58 13.02 17.44
C PRO A 152 -6.94 11.53 17.60
N PRO A 153 -8.24 11.18 17.62
CA PRO A 153 -8.69 9.79 17.64
C PRO A 153 -8.31 9.05 16.34
N VAL A 154 -8.32 9.77 15.21
CA VAL A 154 -7.91 9.26 13.90
C VAL A 154 -6.96 10.26 13.22
N LEU A 155 -5.86 9.74 12.68
CA LEU A 155 -4.93 10.43 11.80
C LEU A 155 -5.19 10.01 10.35
N LEU A 156 -5.42 10.97 9.47
CA LEU A 156 -5.60 10.77 8.03
C LEU A 156 -4.36 11.27 7.29
N LEU A 157 -3.79 10.42 6.44
CA LEU A 157 -2.57 10.71 5.69
C LEU A 157 -2.84 10.56 4.20
N ASP A 158 -2.77 11.65 3.43
CA ASP A 158 -2.99 11.65 1.99
C ASP A 158 -1.65 11.74 1.24
N GLU A 159 -1.17 10.59 0.75
CA GLU A 159 0.13 10.42 0.09
C GLU A 159 1.30 11.09 0.83
N PRO A 160 1.47 10.82 2.14
CA PRO A 160 2.36 11.59 3.01
C PRO A 160 3.84 11.48 2.63
N LEU A 161 4.21 10.51 1.79
CA LEU A 161 5.60 10.12 1.47
C LEU A 161 5.97 10.33 0.00
N SER A 162 5.01 10.77 -0.83
CA SER A 162 5.15 10.92 -2.29
C SER A 162 6.23 11.92 -2.71
N ASN A 163 6.44 12.99 -1.92
CA ASN A 163 7.36 14.08 -2.22
C ASN A 163 8.82 13.84 -1.75
N LEU A 164 9.16 12.61 -1.35
CA LEU A 164 10.49 12.25 -0.85
C LEU A 164 11.25 11.38 -1.86
N ASP A 165 12.58 11.46 -1.86
CA ASP A 165 13.43 10.52 -2.57
C ASP A 165 13.33 9.11 -1.95
N ALA A 166 13.78 8.08 -2.69
CA ALA A 166 13.56 6.69 -2.31
C ALA A 166 14.16 6.32 -0.94
N LYS A 167 15.38 6.78 -0.64
CA LYS A 167 16.05 6.45 0.63
C LYS A 167 15.33 7.11 1.80
N LEU A 168 15.06 8.42 1.69
CA LEU A 168 14.37 9.15 2.74
C LEU A 168 12.94 8.66 2.92
N ARG A 169 12.27 8.25 1.84
CA ARG A 169 10.93 7.64 1.88
C ARG A 169 10.94 6.37 2.74
N GLU A 170 11.85 5.44 2.48
CA GLU A 170 11.97 4.19 3.24
C GLU A 170 12.22 4.45 4.73
N GLU A 171 13.19 5.33 5.06
CA GLU A 171 13.45 5.72 6.44
C GLU A 171 12.21 6.32 7.13
N MET A 172 11.48 7.18 6.41
CA MET A 172 10.29 7.84 6.92
C MET A 172 9.08 6.92 7.06
N GLN A 173 8.96 5.84 6.27
CA GLN A 173 7.92 4.82 6.44
C GLN A 173 8.02 4.18 7.83
N PHE A 174 9.20 3.68 8.19
CA PHE A 174 9.43 3.03 9.47
C PHE A 174 9.26 4.01 10.64
N GLU A 175 9.73 5.24 10.49
CA GLU A 175 9.58 6.26 11.52
C GLU A 175 8.11 6.67 11.72
N LEU A 176 7.33 6.81 10.64
CA LEU A 176 5.89 7.07 10.72
C LEU A 176 5.17 5.95 11.49
N ARG A 177 5.47 4.69 11.19
CA ARG A 177 4.91 3.53 11.91
C ARG A 177 5.30 3.55 13.39
N ARG A 178 6.54 3.90 13.71
CA ARG A 178 7.03 4.02 15.09
C ARG A 178 6.31 5.12 15.85
N ILE A 179 6.19 6.30 15.26
CA ILE A 179 5.48 7.45 15.84
C ILE A 179 4.01 7.07 16.09
N GLN A 180 3.33 6.50 15.09
CA GLN A 180 1.93 6.08 15.21
C GLN A 180 1.75 5.07 16.34
N ARG A 181 2.60 4.04 16.44
CA ARG A 181 2.52 3.05 17.53
C ARG A 181 2.76 3.67 18.90
N ARG A 182 3.70 4.60 19.01
CA ARG A 182 4.01 5.28 20.28
C ARG A 182 2.87 6.20 20.74
N VAL A 183 2.18 6.84 19.81
CA VAL A 183 1.01 7.70 20.10
C VAL A 183 -0.27 6.87 20.27
N GLY A 184 -0.37 5.71 19.60
CA GLY A 184 -1.56 4.84 19.63
C GLY A 184 -2.77 5.38 18.86
N THR A 185 -2.57 6.35 17.95
CA THR A 185 -3.66 6.91 17.14
C THR A 185 -4.10 5.92 16.05
N THR A 186 -5.39 5.88 15.74
CA THR A 186 -5.90 5.10 14.60
C THR A 186 -5.50 5.82 13.32
N THR A 187 -4.95 5.14 12.32
CA THR A 187 -4.43 5.80 11.11
C THR A 187 -5.05 5.23 9.85
N ILE A 188 -5.49 6.11 8.95
CA ILE A 188 -5.79 5.77 7.56
C ILE A 188 -4.80 6.51 6.66
N MET A 189 -4.08 5.75 5.85
CA MET A 189 -3.17 6.28 4.85
C MET A 189 -3.70 6.00 3.45
N VAL A 190 -3.58 6.97 2.56
CA VAL A 190 -3.73 6.78 1.12
C VAL A 190 -2.34 6.78 0.51
N THR A 191 -2.05 5.77 -0.31
CA THR A 191 -0.81 5.72 -1.10
C THR A 191 -1.06 5.05 -2.45
N HIS A 192 -0.21 5.36 -3.41
CA HIS A 192 -0.08 4.62 -4.67
C HIS A 192 1.15 3.67 -4.65
N ASP A 193 2.00 3.77 -3.65
CA ASP A 193 3.18 2.94 -3.48
C ASP A 193 2.81 1.65 -2.72
N GLN A 194 3.08 0.51 -3.37
CA GLN A 194 2.73 -0.79 -2.83
C GLN A 194 3.65 -1.20 -1.68
N ALA A 195 4.93 -0.84 -1.76
CA ALA A 195 5.89 -1.15 -0.71
C ALA A 195 5.51 -0.42 0.58
N GLU A 196 5.09 0.85 0.49
CA GLU A 196 4.52 1.59 1.61
C GLU A 196 3.33 0.87 2.23
N ALA A 197 2.32 0.52 1.43
CA ALA A 197 1.12 -0.12 1.94
C ALA A 197 1.44 -1.48 2.60
N LEU A 198 2.33 -2.27 2.01
CA LEU A 198 2.65 -3.61 2.49
C LEU A 198 3.58 -3.62 3.72
N SER A 199 4.42 -2.59 3.91
CA SER A 199 5.46 -2.58 4.95
C SER A 199 4.97 -2.09 6.31
N ILE A 200 4.07 -1.10 6.36
CA ILE A 200 3.68 -0.43 7.62
C ILE A 200 2.23 -0.65 8.05
N SER A 201 1.39 -1.28 7.21
CA SER A 201 -0.04 -1.42 7.51
C SER A 201 -0.34 -2.68 8.31
N ASP A 202 -1.33 -2.58 9.20
CA ASP A 202 -1.94 -3.77 9.81
C ASP A 202 -2.90 -4.44 8.81
N ARG A 203 -3.62 -3.62 8.03
CA ARG A 203 -4.41 -4.07 6.88
C ARG A 203 -4.26 -3.14 5.68
N VAL A 204 -4.32 -3.71 4.50
CA VAL A 204 -4.38 -3.01 3.23
C VAL A 204 -5.77 -3.21 2.64
N VAL A 205 -6.36 -2.11 2.20
CA VAL A 205 -7.60 -2.07 1.45
C VAL A 205 -7.24 -1.79 0.00
N VAL A 206 -7.45 -2.76 -0.88
CA VAL A 206 -7.27 -2.53 -2.32
C VAL A 206 -8.57 -1.97 -2.89
N MET A 207 -8.44 -0.88 -3.64
CA MET A 207 -9.53 -0.17 -4.29
C MET A 207 -9.40 -0.21 -5.81
N GLU A 208 -10.50 -0.54 -6.48
CA GLU A 208 -10.62 -0.60 -7.93
C GLU A 208 -12.00 -0.08 -8.35
N GLY A 209 -12.07 0.79 -9.37
CA GLY A 209 -13.35 1.28 -9.90
C GLY A 209 -14.27 1.94 -8.87
N GLY A 210 -13.72 2.49 -7.78
CA GLY A 210 -14.49 3.09 -6.68
C GLY A 210 -14.99 2.11 -5.62
N ARG A 211 -14.63 0.83 -5.69
CA ARG A 211 -15.01 -0.23 -4.74
C ARG A 211 -13.79 -0.71 -3.95
N MET A 212 -14.02 -1.23 -2.75
CA MET A 212 -13.01 -2.00 -2.01
C MET A 212 -13.10 -3.46 -2.45
N THR A 213 -12.04 -4.00 -3.04
CA THR A 213 -12.01 -5.35 -3.62
C THR A 213 -11.50 -6.40 -2.65
N GLN A 214 -10.51 -6.04 -1.83
CA GLN A 214 -10.00 -6.90 -0.75
C GLN A 214 -9.51 -6.05 0.41
N ILE A 215 -9.76 -6.54 1.63
CA ILE A 215 -9.30 -5.94 2.89
C ILE A 215 -8.62 -7.04 3.69
N ASP A 216 -7.30 -7.01 3.76
CA ASP A 216 -6.55 -8.05 4.47
C ASP A 216 -5.20 -7.58 4.98
N ALA A 217 -4.56 -8.39 5.81
CA ALA A 217 -3.17 -8.20 6.23
C ALA A 217 -2.24 -8.27 5.00
N PRO A 218 -1.16 -7.46 4.94
CA PRO A 218 -0.27 -7.37 3.78
C PRO A 218 0.17 -8.72 3.20
N TYR A 219 0.61 -9.64 4.07
CA TYR A 219 1.10 -10.95 3.65
C TYR A 219 0.00 -11.79 2.99
N ARG A 220 -1.20 -11.85 3.57
CA ARG A 220 -2.32 -12.58 2.97
C ARG A 220 -2.82 -11.92 1.71
N LEU A 221 -2.85 -10.58 1.65
CA LEU A 221 -3.21 -9.87 0.42
C LEU A 221 -2.25 -10.18 -0.74
N TYR A 222 -0.95 -10.23 -0.44
CA TYR A 222 0.09 -10.55 -1.42
C TYR A 222 0.06 -12.02 -1.86
N GLU A 223 -0.05 -12.94 -0.90
CA GLU A 223 0.01 -14.37 -1.17
C GLU A 223 -1.35 -14.91 -1.65
N GLN A 224 -2.48 -14.31 -1.27
CA GLN A 224 -3.84 -14.76 -1.56
C GLN A 224 -4.69 -13.60 -2.11
N PRO A 225 -4.37 -13.11 -3.33
CA PRO A 225 -5.20 -12.12 -4.00
C PRO A 225 -6.59 -12.69 -4.28
N ALA A 226 -7.63 -11.93 -3.93
CA ALA A 226 -9.02 -12.33 -4.12
C ALA A 226 -9.53 -12.09 -5.55
N THR A 227 -8.83 -11.26 -6.33
CA THR A 227 -9.18 -10.97 -7.73
C THR A 227 -7.93 -10.95 -8.62
N PRO A 228 -8.08 -11.20 -9.93
CA PRO A 228 -6.98 -11.11 -10.90
C PRO A 228 -6.40 -9.70 -11.02
N PHE A 229 -7.21 -8.66 -10.77
CA PHE A 229 -6.70 -7.30 -10.63
C PHE A 229 -5.65 -7.22 -9.51
N ILE A 230 -5.90 -7.77 -8.33
CA ILE A 230 -4.95 -7.70 -7.20
C ILE A 230 -3.69 -8.50 -7.50
N SER A 231 -3.82 -9.68 -8.13
CA SER A 231 -2.68 -10.54 -8.46
C SER A 231 -1.69 -9.86 -9.41
N THR A 232 -2.17 -8.98 -10.28
CA THR A 232 -1.36 -8.22 -11.25
C THR A 232 -1.00 -6.81 -10.79
N PHE A 233 -1.83 -6.22 -9.94
CA PHE A 233 -1.60 -4.87 -9.42
C PHE A 233 -0.59 -4.88 -8.27
N VAL A 234 -0.57 -5.91 -7.42
CA VAL A 234 0.32 -5.98 -6.24
C VAL A 234 1.50 -6.92 -6.46
N GLY A 235 2.68 -6.33 -6.62
CA GLY A 235 3.94 -7.02 -6.93
C GLY A 235 4.09 -7.37 -8.41
N LYS A 236 5.12 -8.18 -8.70
CA LYS A 236 5.34 -8.75 -10.03
C LYS A 236 4.72 -10.16 -10.10
N MET A 237 4.25 -10.55 -11.28
CA MET A 237 3.60 -11.83 -11.51
C MET A 237 3.89 -12.33 -12.92
N ASN A 238 4.31 -13.59 -13.06
CA ASN A 238 4.31 -14.27 -14.35
C ASN A 238 2.91 -14.76 -14.67
N ARG A 239 2.51 -14.64 -15.94
CA ARG A 239 1.21 -15.08 -16.44
C ARG A 239 1.43 -15.94 -17.67
N ILE A 240 1.06 -17.21 -17.55
CA ILE A 240 1.36 -18.19 -18.58
C ILE A 240 0.04 -18.84 -19.01
N ALA A 241 -0.41 -18.51 -20.22
CA ALA A 241 -1.63 -19.10 -20.77
C ALA A 241 -1.39 -20.57 -21.14
N GLY A 242 -2.31 -21.44 -20.75
CA GLY A 242 -2.20 -22.86 -21.02
C GLY A 242 -3.52 -23.61 -20.86
N VAL A 243 -3.44 -24.93 -20.89
CA VAL A 243 -4.58 -25.81 -20.73
C VAL A 243 -4.42 -26.63 -19.45
N TRP A 244 -5.46 -26.64 -18.62
CA TRP A 244 -5.48 -27.41 -17.38
C TRP A 244 -5.51 -28.92 -17.67
N ARG A 245 -4.63 -29.68 -17.02
CA ARG A 245 -4.51 -31.14 -17.08
C ARG A 245 -4.24 -31.67 -15.68
N ASP A 246 -5.29 -31.73 -14.87
CA ASP A 246 -5.34 -32.40 -13.56
C ASP A 246 -4.04 -32.28 -12.72
N GLY A 247 -3.83 -31.12 -12.09
CA GLY A 247 -2.64 -30.81 -11.31
C GLY A 247 -1.49 -30.19 -12.11
N THR A 248 -1.63 -30.07 -13.44
CA THR A 248 -0.64 -29.43 -14.31
C THR A 248 -1.27 -28.48 -15.31
N VAL A 249 -0.48 -27.52 -15.80
CA VAL A 249 -0.81 -26.65 -16.93
C VAL A 249 0.10 -27.00 -18.11
N THR A 250 -0.49 -27.38 -19.23
CA THR A 250 0.24 -27.66 -20.47
C THR A 250 0.35 -26.40 -21.33
N VAL A 251 1.56 -26.09 -21.78
CA VAL A 251 1.87 -24.93 -22.65
C VAL A 251 2.78 -25.41 -23.78
N GLY A 252 2.22 -25.67 -24.96
CA GLY A 252 2.96 -26.38 -26.01
C GLY A 252 3.41 -27.76 -25.50
N ASN A 253 4.73 -27.99 -25.45
CA ASN A 253 5.33 -29.21 -24.89
C ASN A 253 5.71 -29.08 -23.40
N ALA A 254 5.65 -27.88 -22.83
CA ALA A 254 5.97 -27.66 -21.43
C ALA A 254 4.83 -28.11 -20.52
N ILE A 255 5.18 -28.72 -19.39
CA ILE A 255 4.26 -29.16 -18.34
C ILE A 255 4.61 -28.40 -17.06
N LEU A 256 3.69 -27.59 -16.57
CA LEU A 256 3.88 -26.80 -15.37
C LEU A 256 3.07 -27.41 -14.20
N GLU A 257 3.74 -28.01 -13.23
CA GLU A 257 3.11 -28.51 -12.01
C GLU A 257 2.52 -27.34 -11.20
N SER A 258 1.26 -27.46 -10.76
CA SER A 258 0.58 -26.43 -9.97
C SER A 258 0.00 -26.94 -8.66
N ALA A 259 -0.52 -26.01 -7.86
CA ALA A 259 -1.42 -26.33 -6.76
C ALA A 259 -2.69 -27.00 -7.33
N PRO A 260 -3.30 -27.96 -6.61
CA PRO A 260 -4.58 -28.53 -7.01
C PRO A 260 -5.64 -27.44 -7.19
N ALA A 261 -6.47 -27.58 -8.21
CA ALA A 261 -7.60 -26.69 -8.49
C ALA A 261 -8.79 -27.50 -8.98
N ASP A 262 -9.99 -27.10 -8.55
CA ASP A 262 -11.24 -27.71 -8.98
C ASP A 262 -11.67 -27.12 -10.34
N ILE A 263 -10.89 -27.46 -11.37
CA ILE A 263 -11.08 -27.01 -12.75
C ILE A 263 -11.18 -28.25 -13.64
N ALA A 264 -12.12 -28.24 -14.59
CA ALA A 264 -12.28 -29.36 -15.51
C ALA A 264 -11.03 -29.52 -16.41
N PRO A 265 -10.50 -30.73 -16.60
CA PRO A 265 -9.40 -30.96 -17.55
C PRO A 265 -9.78 -30.50 -18.96
N GLY A 266 -8.84 -29.86 -19.65
CA GLY A 266 -9.06 -29.27 -20.98
C GLY A 266 -9.52 -27.80 -20.94
N THR A 267 -9.82 -27.24 -19.77
CA THR A 267 -10.15 -25.82 -19.63
C THR A 267 -8.93 -24.93 -19.88
N ALA A 268 -9.14 -23.82 -20.60
CA ALA A 268 -8.14 -22.78 -20.78
C ALA A 268 -7.94 -22.00 -19.48
N VAL A 269 -6.70 -21.93 -19.01
CA VAL A 269 -6.32 -21.31 -17.73
C VAL A 269 -5.11 -20.41 -17.90
N THR A 270 -4.90 -19.52 -16.94
CA THR A 270 -3.65 -18.77 -16.77
C THR A 270 -2.94 -19.29 -15.52
N ALA A 271 -1.73 -19.81 -15.69
CA ALA A 271 -0.81 -20.11 -14.61
C ALA A 271 -0.19 -18.81 -14.08
N LEU A 272 -0.20 -18.64 -12.76
CA LEU A 272 0.30 -17.48 -12.04
C LEU A 272 1.38 -17.90 -11.06
N ILE A 273 2.56 -17.31 -11.18
CA ILE A 273 3.65 -17.51 -10.23
C ILE A 273 4.51 -16.25 -10.10
N ARG A 274 4.81 -15.87 -8.87
CA ARG A 274 5.63 -14.68 -8.60
C ARG A 274 7.11 -14.98 -8.92
N PRO A 275 7.85 -14.01 -9.50
CA PRO A 275 9.26 -14.22 -9.86
C PRO A 275 10.15 -14.70 -8.71
N GLU A 276 9.88 -14.28 -7.48
CA GLU A 276 10.62 -14.67 -6.27
C GLU A 276 10.27 -16.06 -5.73
N LYS A 277 9.26 -16.74 -6.31
CA LYS A 277 8.93 -18.15 -6.01
C LYS A 277 9.59 -19.11 -6.99
N LEU A 278 10.24 -18.58 -8.02
CA LEU A 278 11.01 -19.34 -9.00
C LEU A 278 12.48 -19.39 -8.56
N ARG A 279 13.11 -20.54 -8.75
CA ARG A 279 14.53 -20.77 -8.52
C ARG A 279 15.23 -20.99 -9.85
N LEU A 280 16.29 -20.21 -10.09
CA LEU A 280 17.22 -20.48 -11.18
C LEU A 280 18.16 -21.63 -10.80
N CYS A 281 18.35 -22.60 -11.68
CA CYS A 281 19.22 -23.76 -11.49
C CYS A 281 20.02 -24.06 -12.76
N ARG A 282 20.90 -25.06 -12.71
CA ARG A 282 21.79 -25.37 -13.84
C ARG A 282 20.99 -25.96 -15.01
N PRO A 283 21.51 -25.88 -16.25
CA PRO A 283 20.93 -26.59 -17.39
C PRO A 283 20.69 -28.07 -17.08
N GLY A 284 19.49 -28.57 -17.40
CA GLY A 284 19.10 -29.96 -17.13
C GLY A 284 18.65 -30.22 -15.69
N GLU A 285 18.76 -29.24 -14.78
CA GLU A 285 18.11 -29.24 -13.47
C GLU A 285 16.78 -28.46 -13.56
N GLY A 286 15.86 -28.73 -12.63
CA GLY A 286 14.56 -28.06 -12.57
C GLY A 286 13.50 -28.65 -13.50
N ARG A 287 12.35 -27.99 -13.56
CA ARG A 287 11.14 -28.45 -14.26
C ARG A 287 10.97 -27.83 -15.65
N LEU A 288 11.61 -26.69 -15.89
CA LEU A 288 11.47 -25.94 -17.14
C LEU A 288 12.85 -25.47 -17.61
N ALA A 289 13.25 -25.91 -18.80
CA ALA A 289 14.48 -25.45 -19.43
C ALA A 289 14.26 -24.09 -20.11
N GLY A 290 15.32 -23.28 -20.14
CA GLY A 290 15.30 -22.01 -20.84
C GLY A 290 16.68 -21.42 -21.08
N GLN A 291 16.68 -20.22 -21.65
CA GLN A 291 17.86 -19.43 -21.91
C GLN A 291 17.67 -18.02 -21.36
N VAL A 292 18.69 -17.46 -20.69
CA VAL A 292 18.61 -16.09 -20.16
C VAL A 292 18.49 -15.11 -21.34
N ALA A 293 17.37 -14.41 -21.43
CA ALA A 293 17.12 -13.41 -22.46
C ALA A 293 17.62 -12.03 -22.05
N SER A 294 17.42 -11.65 -20.78
CA SER A 294 17.95 -10.40 -20.21
C SER A 294 18.16 -10.51 -18.70
N ARG A 295 19.05 -9.68 -18.16
CA ARG A 295 19.27 -9.56 -16.71
C ARG A 295 19.44 -8.12 -16.25
N PHE A 296 18.82 -7.77 -15.12
CA PHE A 296 18.92 -6.45 -14.51
C PHE A 296 19.34 -6.56 -13.05
N PHE A 297 20.38 -5.84 -12.66
CA PHE A 297 20.81 -5.74 -11.26
C PHE A 297 20.03 -4.65 -10.53
N LEU A 298 19.34 -5.01 -9.45
CA LEU A 298 18.50 -4.11 -8.66
C LEU A 298 19.03 -3.94 -7.22
N GLY A 299 20.32 -4.18 -7.01
CA GLY A 299 20.98 -4.08 -5.70
C GLY A 299 20.81 -5.34 -4.85
N GLY A 300 19.63 -5.50 -4.24
CA GLY A 300 19.34 -6.64 -3.35
C GLY A 300 18.99 -7.95 -4.07
N HIS A 301 18.67 -7.86 -5.36
CA HIS A 301 18.34 -9.00 -6.20
C HIS A 301 18.64 -8.69 -7.68
N TRP A 302 18.67 -9.75 -8.47
CA TRP A 302 18.67 -9.72 -9.91
C TRP A 302 17.26 -10.05 -10.41
N LEU A 303 16.83 -9.35 -11.46
CA LEU A 303 15.64 -9.71 -12.21
C LEU A 303 16.07 -10.24 -13.57
N LEU A 304 15.78 -11.50 -13.84
CA LEU A 304 16.10 -12.14 -15.11
C LEU A 304 14.81 -12.41 -15.87
N THR A 305 14.86 -12.26 -17.18
CA THR A 305 13.86 -12.84 -18.09
C THR A 305 14.50 -14.04 -18.75
N VAL A 306 13.84 -15.20 -18.66
CA VAL A 306 14.29 -16.46 -19.24
C VAL A 306 13.31 -16.84 -20.35
N ALA A 307 13.81 -17.01 -21.57
CA ALA A 307 13.03 -17.54 -22.69
C ALA A 307 12.90 -19.05 -22.54
N THR A 308 11.66 -19.55 -22.51
CA THR A 308 11.33 -20.97 -22.34
C THR A 308 10.32 -21.42 -23.38
N GLU A 309 10.04 -22.72 -23.48
CA GLU A 309 8.93 -23.23 -24.30
C GLU A 309 7.55 -22.75 -23.83
N ALA A 310 7.43 -22.35 -22.56
CA ALA A 310 6.22 -21.77 -21.99
C ALA A 310 6.12 -20.24 -22.19
N GLY A 311 7.06 -19.64 -22.92
CA GLY A 311 7.19 -18.19 -23.11
C GLY A 311 8.27 -17.57 -22.24
N GLU A 312 8.25 -16.24 -22.14
CA GLU A 312 9.20 -15.49 -21.31
C GLU A 312 8.78 -15.53 -19.83
N ILE A 313 9.68 -16.00 -18.98
CA ILE A 313 9.46 -16.14 -17.54
C ILE A 313 10.42 -15.23 -16.78
N MET A 314 9.87 -14.38 -15.94
CA MET A 314 10.61 -13.49 -15.06
C MET A 314 10.98 -14.21 -13.76
N VAL A 315 12.27 -14.24 -13.41
CA VAL A 315 12.81 -14.87 -12.19
C VAL A 315 13.52 -13.81 -11.35
N SER A 316 13.23 -13.76 -10.04
CA SER A 316 13.91 -12.88 -9.09
C SER A 316 14.93 -13.69 -8.29
N VAL A 317 16.21 -13.38 -8.44
CA VAL A 317 17.31 -14.09 -7.79
C VAL A 317 17.94 -13.18 -6.73
N PRO A 318 17.95 -13.56 -5.44
CA PRO A 318 18.61 -12.75 -4.40
C PRO A 318 20.09 -12.50 -4.73
N ASN A 319 20.59 -11.31 -4.40
CA ASN A 319 22.02 -11.01 -4.54
C ASN A 319 22.80 -11.64 -3.39
N THR A 320 23.42 -12.80 -3.64
CA THR A 320 24.24 -13.54 -2.68
C THR A 320 25.74 -13.22 -2.79
N GLY A 321 26.13 -12.27 -3.63
CA GLY A 321 27.53 -11.96 -3.96
C GLY A 321 28.07 -12.71 -5.18
N GLU A 322 27.29 -13.63 -5.75
CA GLU A 322 27.60 -14.32 -7.00
C GLU A 322 26.71 -13.78 -8.13
N GLU A 323 27.30 -13.55 -9.31
CA GLU A 323 26.52 -13.17 -10.49
C GLU A 323 25.74 -14.38 -11.03
N PRO A 324 24.44 -14.25 -11.32
CA PRO A 324 23.67 -15.29 -12.00
C PRO A 324 24.13 -15.45 -13.46
N ALA A 325 23.62 -16.50 -14.12
CA ALA A 325 23.90 -16.81 -15.51
C ALA A 325 23.76 -15.59 -16.45
N ARG A 326 24.64 -15.52 -17.45
CA ARG A 326 24.70 -14.40 -18.41
C ARG A 326 23.64 -14.53 -19.49
N GLU A 327 23.36 -13.42 -20.16
CA GLU A 327 22.49 -13.41 -21.34
C GLU A 327 23.01 -14.39 -22.41
N GLY A 328 22.10 -15.19 -22.96
CA GLY A 328 22.41 -16.28 -23.88
C GLY A 328 22.84 -17.59 -23.23
N GLU A 329 23.07 -17.66 -21.91
CA GLU A 329 23.41 -18.92 -21.25
C GLU A 329 22.15 -19.78 -21.00
N PRO A 330 22.25 -21.11 -21.17
CA PRO A 330 21.18 -22.02 -20.80
C PRO A 330 21.03 -22.08 -19.29
N VAL A 331 19.80 -22.27 -18.82
CA VAL A 331 19.43 -22.38 -17.40
C VAL A 331 18.25 -23.32 -17.22
N GLY A 332 18.08 -23.82 -16.00
CA GLY A 332 16.85 -24.45 -15.54
C GLY A 332 16.04 -23.51 -14.64
N ILE A 333 14.72 -23.65 -14.64
CA ILE A 333 13.80 -22.99 -13.71
C ILE A 333 13.09 -24.07 -12.90
N ASP A 334 13.01 -23.84 -11.60
CA ASP A 334 12.33 -24.73 -10.68
C ASP A 334 11.41 -23.97 -9.70
N TRP A 335 10.40 -24.64 -9.17
CA TRP A 335 9.47 -24.09 -8.18
C TRP A 335 8.79 -25.18 -7.35
N THR A 336 8.09 -24.77 -6.30
CA THR A 336 7.21 -25.68 -5.56
C THR A 336 5.81 -25.65 -6.20
N PRO A 337 5.18 -26.77 -6.56
CA PRO A 337 3.88 -26.76 -7.24
C PRO A 337 2.82 -25.91 -6.52
N ALA A 338 2.79 -25.93 -5.19
CA ALA A 338 1.88 -25.14 -4.36
C ALA A 338 1.98 -23.61 -4.55
N THR A 339 3.09 -23.10 -5.10
CA THR A 339 3.27 -21.65 -5.36
C THR A 339 2.81 -21.23 -6.76
N LEU A 340 2.56 -22.19 -7.66
CA LEU A 340 1.97 -21.92 -8.97
C LEU A 340 0.46 -22.10 -8.87
N ARG A 341 -0.27 -21.02 -9.10
CA ARG A 341 -1.74 -21.00 -9.07
C ARG A 341 -2.30 -20.99 -10.47
N VAL A 342 -3.57 -21.35 -10.58
CA VAL A 342 -4.30 -21.31 -11.84
C VAL A 342 -5.58 -20.51 -11.67
N GLU A 343 -5.86 -19.66 -12.65
CA GLU A 343 -7.11 -18.91 -12.78
C GLU A 343 -7.75 -19.25 -14.12
N THR A 344 -9.08 -19.29 -14.17
CA THR A 344 -9.81 -19.54 -15.42
C THR A 344 -9.78 -18.30 -16.32
N ALA A 345 -9.84 -18.49 -17.63
CA ALA A 345 -9.85 -17.37 -18.58
C ALA A 345 -11.03 -16.39 -18.37
N SER A 346 -12.15 -16.84 -17.79
CA SER A 346 -13.30 -16.00 -17.44
C SER A 346 -13.02 -15.03 -16.28
N GLU A 347 -12.18 -15.42 -15.33
CA GLU A 347 -11.80 -14.56 -14.20
C GLU A 347 -10.83 -13.48 -14.67
N VAL A 348 -9.96 -13.79 -15.62
CA VAL A 348 -8.95 -12.89 -16.19
C VAL A 348 -9.53 -11.73 -17.01
N ALA A 349 -10.75 -11.87 -17.53
CA ALA A 349 -11.40 -10.89 -18.40
C ALA A 349 -12.38 -9.93 -17.69
N ALA A 350 -12.58 -10.09 -16.38
CA ALA A 350 -13.49 -9.30 -15.55
C ALA A 350 -12.75 -8.21 -14.76
#